data_AF-A0A321LEK5-F1
#
_entry.id   AF-A0A321LEK5-F1
#
_cell.length_a   1.000
_cell.length_b   1.000
_cell.length_c   1.000
_cell.angle_alpha   90.00
_cell.angle_beta   90.00
_cell.angle_gamma   90.00
#
_symmetry.space_group_name_H-M   'P 1'
#
loop_
_entity.id
_entity.type
_entity.pdbx_description
1 polymer ?
#
loop_
_entity_poly.entity_id
_entity_poly.type
_entity_poly.pdbx_seq_one_letter_code
_entity_poly.pdbx_strand_id
1 'polypeptide(L)'
;MLIPKILTIVFVLAGLALALLLARAAMASRTPRALLRSALQRLDATNRWILIARLTFFILLGAVIGFHSYWAFFADRDQKFNRAKQLDARNRRLAESALKGWVLDRSRKLENALIRYRYDGGLISRDYPLGPAAVHLTGYSDFVFGSGGIESAFRDWLTSPDSTYNELLSPVPVGKDIAVSIDSVLQREVFGLIQATGKPAGAVVLLLPSNEVLAMASAPSFDPLTINNEETWSSMTDQAENAPERSPLVNRALGTLVTGGPSFYFRPGSTFKVFTAAVAIESGMTNEHFTCRGEGFTPPGFARAVRDFGGEVHGSIGFKDAFRVSCNQYFAQLGLKLGRERMAAYARRLGISSNPESEAGRANDLWQTKNAEPKSFAFIFAPPRGRMDLTSKANSFDLALQSFGQGYDDVTVMQMALLAAAAASPDGTLIAPSLQPDLPKKIIGPFVSAHSAAELRSLMKLVVESGTAAGAFSHLRGRISIAGKTGSADRDVMITNADGDPVVDFMDAQGRPHYKYANWTDSWFIGFAPADDPKIAFAVCVENGGQGAKTAAPIAAKICEKAAALGYFNGAQRSNP
;
A
#
# COMPACT_ATOMS: atom_id res chain seq x y z
N MET A 1 -11.36 31.65 -8.26
CA MET A 1 -10.17 32.25 -7.60
C MET A 1 -10.12 33.79 -7.60
N LEU A 2 -10.94 34.52 -8.39
CA LEU A 2 -10.86 35.99 -8.50
C LEU A 2 -11.65 36.76 -7.42
N ILE A 3 -12.82 36.25 -7.03
CA ILE A 3 -13.75 36.91 -6.08
C ILE A 3 -13.11 37.16 -4.69
N PRO A 4 -12.37 36.21 -4.08
CA PRO A 4 -11.74 36.45 -2.79
C PRO A 4 -10.68 37.56 -2.85
N LYS A 5 -9.93 37.65 -3.97
CA LYS A 5 -8.90 38.68 -4.16
C LYS A 5 -9.51 40.08 -4.30
N ILE A 6 -10.66 40.18 -4.97
CA ILE A 6 -11.40 41.44 -5.12
C ILE A 6 -11.95 41.90 -3.77
N LEU A 7 -12.54 41.00 -2.98
CA LEU A 7 -13.03 41.31 -1.63
C LEU A 7 -11.91 41.80 -0.71
N THR A 8 -10.72 41.18 -0.76
CA THR A 8 -9.57 41.64 0.03
C THR A 8 -9.13 43.05 -0.37
N ILE A 9 -9.08 43.37 -1.67
CA ILE A 9 -8.72 44.71 -2.15
C ILE A 9 -9.75 45.75 -1.70
N VAL A 10 -11.05 45.43 -1.82
CA VAL A 10 -12.15 46.32 -1.38
C VAL A 10 -12.06 46.61 0.12
N PHE A 11 -11.81 45.60 0.95
CA PHE A 11 -11.67 45.78 2.40
C PHE A 11 -10.46 46.61 2.79
N VAL A 12 -9.32 46.43 2.12
CA VAL A 12 -8.10 47.22 2.38
C VAL A 12 -8.31 48.69 1.98
N LEU A 13 -8.94 48.95 0.84
CA LEU A 13 -9.22 50.31 0.37
C LEU A 13 -10.25 51.02 1.26
N ALA A 14 -11.30 50.31 1.71
CA ALA A 14 -12.29 50.85 2.63
C ALA A 14 -11.67 51.21 4.00
N GLY A 15 -10.76 50.37 4.51
CA GLY A 15 -10.02 50.65 5.75
C GLY A 15 -9.12 51.89 5.66
N LEU A 16 -8.40 52.06 4.53
CA LEU A 16 -7.56 53.23 4.26
C LEU A 16 -8.40 54.52 4.14
N ALA A 17 -9.53 54.46 3.45
CA ALA A 17 -10.44 55.60 3.30
C ALA A 17 -11.01 56.06 4.67
N LEU A 18 -11.40 55.12 5.53
CA LEU A 18 -11.89 55.40 6.87
C LEU A 18 -10.80 56.04 7.75
N ALA A 19 -9.57 55.53 7.68
CA ALA A 19 -8.43 56.10 8.42
C ALA A 19 -8.12 57.55 8.00
N LEU A 20 -8.19 57.85 6.69
CA LEU A 20 -7.99 59.20 6.16
C LEU A 20 -9.13 60.15 6.56
N LEU A 21 -10.37 59.69 6.54
CA LEU A 21 -11.54 60.48 7.01
C LEU A 21 -11.42 60.85 8.49
N LEU A 22 -11.02 59.90 9.33
CA LEU A 22 -10.82 60.12 10.76
C LEU A 22 -9.63 61.06 11.04
N ALA A 23 -8.54 60.93 10.29
CA ALA A 23 -7.40 61.84 10.38
C ALA A 23 -7.78 63.28 9.98
N ARG A 24 -8.62 63.44 8.94
CA ARG A 24 -9.11 64.74 8.48
C ARG A 24 -10.07 65.37 9.49
N ALA A 25 -10.96 64.58 10.10
CA ALA A 25 -11.85 65.04 11.16
C ALA A 25 -11.07 65.52 12.40
N ALA A 26 -9.98 64.82 12.76
CA ALA A 26 -9.09 65.22 13.84
C ALA A 26 -8.30 66.51 13.55
N MET A 27 -8.01 66.80 12.29
CA MET A 27 -7.31 68.04 11.88
C MET A 27 -8.25 69.24 11.70
N ALA A 28 -9.55 69.00 11.45
CA ALA A 28 -10.55 70.05 11.23
C ALA A 28 -11.03 70.75 12.51
N SER A 29 -10.74 70.20 13.70
CA SER A 29 -11.05 70.87 14.97
C SER A 29 -9.96 71.90 15.33
N ARG A 30 -10.06 73.10 14.76
CA ARG A 30 -9.40 74.31 15.30
C ARG A 30 -10.39 75.46 15.41
N THR A 31 -10.69 75.87 16.64
CA THR A 31 -11.24 77.19 17.01
C THR A 31 -10.40 77.77 18.17
N PRO A 32 -10.40 79.11 18.38
CA PRO A 32 -9.17 79.90 18.43
C PRO A 32 -8.54 80.09 19.82
N ARG A 33 -7.28 80.57 19.78
CA ARG A 33 -6.47 81.02 20.92
C ARG A 33 -7.11 82.19 21.69
N ALA A 34 -7.72 81.90 22.83
CA ALA A 34 -7.69 82.74 24.03
C ALA A 34 -8.27 81.93 25.19
N LEU A 35 -7.63 81.98 26.37
CA LEU A 35 -8.00 81.27 27.60
C LEU A 35 -7.82 79.75 27.56
N LEU A 36 -6.60 79.23 27.70
CA LEU A 36 -6.39 77.92 28.36
C LEU A 36 -4.91 77.62 28.70
N ARG A 37 -4.15 78.58 29.24
CA ARG A 37 -2.79 78.29 29.74
C ARG A 37 -2.76 77.46 31.03
N SER A 38 -3.91 77.18 31.65
CA SER A 38 -4.01 76.39 32.89
C SER A 38 -4.60 74.98 32.74
N ALA A 39 -5.21 74.62 31.60
CA ALA A 39 -5.72 73.25 31.38
C ALA A 39 -4.88 72.39 30.42
N LEU A 40 -3.88 72.96 29.75
CA LEU A 40 -2.96 72.20 28.88
C LEU A 40 -1.89 71.39 29.66
N GLN A 41 -1.65 71.65 30.94
CA GLN A 41 -0.75 70.81 31.74
C GLN A 41 -1.37 69.50 32.24
N ARG A 42 -2.70 69.30 32.09
CA ARG A 42 -3.37 68.02 32.42
C ARG A 42 -3.74 67.19 31.19
N LEU A 43 -3.49 67.67 29.97
CA LEU A 43 -3.90 66.99 28.73
C LEU A 43 -2.75 66.24 28.00
N ASP A 44 -1.50 66.37 28.46
CA ASP A 44 -0.34 65.72 27.82
C ASP A 44 -0.17 64.24 28.20
N ALA A 45 -0.71 63.82 29.35
CA ALA A 45 -0.69 62.42 29.77
C ALA A 45 -1.78 61.61 29.04
N THR A 46 -3.01 62.13 28.96
CA THR A 46 -4.18 61.40 28.43
C THR A 46 -4.04 61.10 26.93
N ASN A 47 -3.38 61.96 26.16
CA ASN A 47 -3.20 61.76 24.72
C ASN A 47 -2.12 60.73 24.38
N ARG A 48 -1.04 60.64 25.20
CA ARG A 48 -0.01 59.61 25.05
C ARG A 48 -0.55 58.22 25.35
N TRP A 49 -1.37 58.06 26.39
CA TRP A 49 -1.95 56.76 26.74
C TRP A 49 -2.94 56.26 25.69
N ILE A 50 -3.75 57.15 25.10
CA ILE A 50 -4.64 56.79 23.99
C ILE A 50 -3.85 56.42 22.73
N LEU A 51 -2.77 57.15 22.41
CA LEU A 51 -1.89 56.83 21.29
C LEU A 51 -1.21 55.47 21.47
N ILE A 52 -0.70 55.20 22.68
CA ILE A 52 -0.08 53.92 23.04
C ILE A 52 -1.11 52.80 22.93
N ALA A 53 -2.31 52.96 23.53
CA ALA A 53 -3.36 51.95 23.45
C ALA A 53 -3.79 51.64 22.01
N ARG A 54 -3.88 52.66 21.16
CA ARG A 54 -4.22 52.50 19.73
C ARG A 54 -3.12 51.75 18.98
N LEU A 55 -1.85 52.11 19.19
CA LEU A 55 -0.70 51.41 18.60
C LEU A 55 -0.63 49.97 19.07
N THR A 56 -0.80 49.72 20.37
CA THR A 56 -0.86 48.38 20.93
C THR A 56 -2.00 47.57 20.33
N PHE A 57 -3.19 48.14 20.15
CA PHE A 57 -4.31 47.47 19.50
C PHE A 57 -3.98 47.06 18.05
N PHE A 58 -3.42 47.97 17.24
CA PHE A 58 -3.06 47.64 15.86
C PHE A 58 -1.91 46.65 15.74
N ILE A 59 -0.95 46.68 16.68
CA ILE A 59 0.12 45.67 16.76
C ILE A 59 -0.47 44.30 17.11
N LEU A 60 -1.36 44.23 18.12
CA LEU A 60 -2.03 42.99 18.50
C LEU A 60 -2.91 42.45 17.37
N LEU A 61 -3.67 43.32 16.71
CA LEU A 61 -4.49 42.93 15.56
C LEU A 61 -3.62 42.41 14.40
N GLY A 62 -2.52 43.09 14.09
CA GLY A 62 -1.55 42.65 13.08
C GLY A 62 -0.90 41.32 13.45
N ALA A 63 -0.57 41.10 14.73
CA ALA A 63 -0.04 39.84 15.22
C ALA A 63 -1.06 38.70 15.09
N VAL A 64 -2.33 38.93 15.43
CA VAL A 64 -3.41 37.94 15.30
C VAL A 64 -3.65 37.59 13.83
N ILE A 65 -3.74 38.60 12.95
CA ILE A 65 -3.92 38.39 11.50
C ILE A 65 -2.70 37.70 10.91
N GLY A 66 -1.49 38.11 11.29
CA GLY A 66 -0.24 37.50 10.85
C GLY A 66 -0.14 36.04 11.28
N PHE A 67 -0.48 35.75 12.54
CA PHE A 67 -0.60 34.38 13.06
C PHE A 67 -1.59 33.58 12.22
N HIS A 68 -2.83 34.04 12.03
CA HIS A 68 -3.84 33.31 11.25
C HIS A 68 -3.45 33.15 9.78
N SER A 69 -2.82 34.15 9.17
CA SER A 69 -2.34 34.10 7.79
C SER A 69 -1.18 33.10 7.64
N TYR A 70 -0.28 33.05 8.62
CA TYR A 70 0.76 32.03 8.68
C TYR A 70 0.16 30.62 8.73
N TRP A 71 -0.83 30.40 9.62
CA TRP A 71 -1.54 29.11 9.71
C TRP A 71 -2.32 28.75 8.44
N ALA A 72 -2.98 29.72 7.81
CA ALA A 72 -3.81 29.47 6.63
C ALA A 72 -3.00 29.20 5.36
N PHE A 73 -1.87 29.87 5.18
CA PHE A 73 -1.16 29.86 3.89
C PHE A 73 0.20 29.16 3.92
N PHE A 74 0.84 29.05 5.09
CA PHE A 74 2.23 28.59 5.20
C PHE A 74 2.42 27.35 6.08
N ALA A 75 1.56 27.12 7.07
CA ALA A 75 1.71 26.00 8.01
C ALA A 75 1.62 24.60 7.37
N ASP A 76 0.85 24.43 6.28
CA ASP A 76 0.76 23.15 5.56
C ASP A 76 2.10 22.69 4.94
N ARG A 77 3.14 23.54 4.93
CA ARG A 77 4.50 23.17 4.48
C ARG A 77 5.36 22.57 5.60
N ASP A 78 4.92 22.62 6.86
CA ASP A 78 5.65 22.08 8.00
C ASP A 78 5.26 20.62 8.28
N GLN A 79 6.24 19.71 8.30
CA GLN A 79 6.00 18.28 8.52
C GLN A 79 5.51 17.95 9.94
N LYS A 80 5.98 18.67 10.97
CA LYS A 80 5.54 18.46 12.36
C LYS A 80 4.10 18.92 12.54
N PHE A 81 3.73 20.03 11.90
CA PHE A 81 2.34 20.49 11.90
C PHE A 81 1.41 19.55 11.16
N ASN A 82 1.77 19.05 9.97
CA ASN A 82 0.95 18.08 9.25
C ASN A 82 0.68 16.81 10.08
N ARG A 83 1.69 16.34 10.83
CA ARG A 83 1.55 15.24 11.79
C ARG A 83 0.62 15.60 12.96
N ALA A 84 0.70 16.82 13.50
CA ALA A 84 -0.18 17.28 14.57
C ALA A 84 -1.63 17.55 14.12
N LYS A 85 -1.83 18.04 12.88
CA LYS A 85 -3.14 18.26 12.24
C LYS A 85 -3.91 16.95 12.06
N GLN A 86 -3.22 15.85 11.81
CA GLN A 86 -3.83 14.50 11.80
C GLN A 86 -4.35 14.07 13.18
N LEU A 87 -3.84 14.67 14.26
CA LEU A 87 -4.22 14.44 15.65
C LEU A 87 -5.22 15.49 16.18
N ASP A 88 -5.67 16.46 15.36
CA ASP A 88 -6.59 17.51 15.80
C ASP A 88 -7.99 16.95 16.11
N ALA A 89 -8.31 16.90 17.40
CA ALA A 89 -9.56 16.39 17.94
C ALA A 89 -10.80 17.18 17.48
N ARG A 90 -10.66 18.44 17.02
CA ARG A 90 -11.82 19.25 16.57
C ARG A 90 -12.40 18.76 15.25
N ASN A 91 -11.53 18.46 14.28
CA ASN A 91 -11.95 17.91 13.00
C ASN A 91 -12.53 16.50 13.16
N ARG A 92 -11.97 15.70 14.10
CA ARG A 92 -12.52 14.38 14.46
C ARG A 92 -13.91 14.50 15.10
N ARG A 93 -14.11 15.42 16.05
CA ARG A 93 -15.43 15.68 16.67
C ARG A 93 -16.51 16.10 15.67
N LEU A 94 -16.18 16.95 14.69
CA LEU A 94 -17.14 17.35 13.65
C LEU A 94 -17.45 16.17 12.71
N ALA A 95 -16.44 15.39 12.31
CA ALA A 95 -16.63 14.19 11.49
C ALA A 95 -17.40 13.06 12.20
N GLU A 96 -17.33 12.97 13.53
CA GLU A 96 -18.09 12.01 14.34
C GLU A 96 -19.50 12.50 14.68
N SER A 97 -19.74 13.82 14.63
CA SER A 97 -21.07 14.39 14.80
C SER A 97 -21.99 14.12 13.60
N ALA A 98 -21.42 13.79 12.43
CA ALA A 98 -22.11 13.34 11.22
C ALA A 98 -22.00 11.82 11.05
N LEU A 99 -23.05 11.16 10.58
CA LEU A 99 -22.97 9.73 10.26
C LEU A 99 -22.22 9.56 8.94
N LYS A 100 -21.09 8.83 8.93
CA LYS A 100 -20.38 8.46 7.71
C LYS A 100 -21.24 7.59 6.77
N GLY A 101 -21.00 7.67 5.47
CA GLY A 101 -21.57 6.74 4.49
C GLY A 101 -21.04 5.32 4.64
N TRP A 102 -21.81 4.34 4.17
CA TRP A 102 -21.47 2.92 4.17
C TRP A 102 -20.37 2.57 3.16
N VAL A 103 -19.69 1.45 3.41
CA VAL A 103 -18.75 0.86 2.46
C VAL A 103 -19.33 -0.48 2.01
N LEU A 104 -19.78 -0.51 0.76
CA LEU A 104 -20.40 -1.68 0.14
C LEU A 104 -19.36 -2.46 -0.66
N ASP A 105 -19.49 -3.78 -0.70
CA ASP A 105 -18.66 -4.60 -1.59
C ASP A 105 -19.10 -4.43 -3.07
N ARG A 106 -18.49 -5.20 -3.97
CA ARG A 106 -18.77 -5.10 -5.42
C ARG A 106 -20.21 -5.41 -5.79
N SER A 107 -20.96 -6.12 -4.95
CA SER A 107 -22.38 -6.40 -5.18
C SER A 107 -23.27 -5.18 -4.94
N ARG A 108 -22.75 -4.15 -4.25
CA ARG A 108 -23.48 -2.95 -3.82
C ARG A 108 -24.69 -3.25 -2.92
N LYS A 109 -24.71 -4.41 -2.26
CA LYS A 109 -25.80 -4.82 -1.37
C LYS A 109 -25.40 -4.66 0.09
N LEU A 110 -26.33 -4.25 0.93
CA LEU A 110 -26.09 -3.97 2.34
C LEU A 110 -25.73 -5.22 3.15
N GLU A 111 -26.29 -6.38 2.79
CA GLU A 111 -25.95 -7.66 3.42
C GLU A 111 -24.47 -8.04 3.25
N ASN A 112 -23.82 -7.49 2.23
CA ASN A 112 -22.41 -7.71 1.92
C ASN A 112 -21.54 -6.48 2.23
N ALA A 113 -22.07 -5.50 2.97
CA ALA A 113 -21.30 -4.32 3.34
C ALA A 113 -20.04 -4.67 4.13
N LEU A 114 -18.94 -4.00 3.81
CA LEU A 114 -17.69 -4.12 4.55
C LEU A 114 -17.70 -3.23 5.79
N ILE A 115 -18.39 -2.09 5.72
CA ILE A 115 -18.58 -1.15 6.83
C ILE A 115 -20.03 -0.67 6.80
N ARG A 116 -20.74 -0.84 7.92
CA ARG A 116 -22.13 -0.41 8.09
C ARG A 116 -22.37 0.12 9.49
N TYR A 117 -23.61 0.51 9.79
CA TYR A 117 -24.02 0.83 11.14
C TYR A 117 -24.74 -0.34 11.79
N ARG A 118 -24.53 -0.50 13.10
CA ARG A 118 -25.38 -1.29 13.99
C ARG A 118 -26.06 -0.36 14.98
N TYR A 119 -27.27 -0.73 15.40
CA TYR A 119 -28.02 -0.05 16.44
C TYR A 119 -28.15 -1.00 17.62
N ASP A 120 -27.66 -0.57 18.79
CA ASP A 120 -27.71 -1.36 20.03
C ASP A 120 -28.15 -0.46 21.18
N GLY A 121 -29.34 -0.72 21.74
CA GLY A 121 -29.82 -0.04 22.95
C GLY A 121 -29.89 1.49 22.91
N GLY A 122 -30.05 2.10 21.73
CA GLY A 122 -30.03 3.57 21.56
C GLY A 122 -28.73 4.13 21.01
N LEU A 123 -27.66 3.34 20.93
CA LEU A 123 -26.37 3.73 20.39
C LEU A 123 -26.22 3.28 18.93
N ILE A 124 -25.92 4.23 18.04
CA ILE A 124 -25.50 3.94 16.66
C ILE A 124 -23.97 3.83 16.67
N SER A 125 -23.43 2.67 16.28
CA SER A 125 -21.99 2.46 16.21
C SER A 125 -21.58 1.88 14.86
N ARG A 126 -20.32 2.12 14.46
CA ARG A 126 -19.75 1.42 13.31
C ARG A 126 -19.66 -0.07 13.56
N ASP A 127 -19.95 -0.83 12.50
CA ASP A 127 -19.92 -2.28 12.44
C ASP A 127 -19.08 -2.71 11.24
N TYR A 128 -18.31 -3.78 11.42
CA TYR A 128 -17.36 -4.31 10.45
C TYR A 128 -17.67 -5.80 10.23
N PRO A 129 -18.62 -6.16 9.34
CA PRO A 129 -19.15 -7.53 9.25
C PRO A 129 -18.12 -8.62 8.89
N LEU A 130 -17.00 -8.24 8.26
CA LEU A 130 -15.89 -9.16 7.98
C LEU A 130 -14.82 -9.18 9.07
N GLY A 131 -14.86 -8.25 10.03
CA GLY A 131 -13.93 -8.17 11.17
C GLY A 131 -12.46 -8.40 10.77
N PRO A 132 -11.76 -9.37 11.40
CA PRO A 132 -10.37 -9.68 11.08
C PRO A 132 -10.11 -10.04 9.62
N ALA A 133 -11.11 -10.57 8.90
CA ALA A 133 -10.93 -10.98 7.51
C ALA A 133 -10.74 -9.82 6.55
N ALA A 134 -11.10 -8.59 6.94
CA ALA A 134 -11.00 -7.41 6.09
C ALA A 134 -10.44 -6.17 6.79
N VAL A 135 -10.00 -6.22 8.06
CA VAL A 135 -9.52 -5.02 8.76
C VAL A 135 -8.37 -4.31 8.06
N HIS A 136 -7.50 -5.03 7.35
CA HIS A 136 -6.43 -4.47 6.54
C HIS A 136 -6.90 -3.71 5.28
N LEU A 137 -8.17 -3.90 4.90
CA LEU A 137 -8.89 -3.16 3.87
C LEU A 137 -9.78 -2.08 4.48
N THR A 138 -10.73 -2.46 5.34
CA THR A 138 -11.71 -1.55 5.94
C THR A 138 -11.03 -0.52 6.84
N GLY A 139 -9.97 -0.95 7.51
CA GLY A 139 -9.44 -0.27 8.67
C GLY A 139 -10.43 -0.33 9.83
N TYR A 140 -10.33 0.70 10.65
CA TYR A 140 -11.16 0.97 11.81
C TYR A 140 -11.35 2.48 11.90
N SER A 141 -12.33 2.91 12.69
CA SER A 141 -12.52 4.32 13.04
C SER A 141 -12.80 4.40 14.53
N ASP A 142 -11.84 4.94 15.26
CA ASP A 142 -11.90 5.14 16.70
C ASP A 142 -11.50 6.58 17.07
N PHE A 143 -12.14 7.13 18.11
CA PHE A 143 -11.91 8.49 18.55
C PHE A 143 -10.48 8.70 19.10
N VAL A 144 -10.01 7.75 19.90
CA VAL A 144 -8.71 7.80 20.60
C VAL A 144 -7.61 7.33 19.66
N PHE A 145 -7.78 6.15 19.06
CA PHE A 145 -6.73 5.46 18.29
C PHE A 145 -6.71 5.83 16.80
N GLY A 146 -7.62 6.72 16.37
CA GLY A 146 -7.67 7.24 15.01
C GLY A 146 -8.33 6.28 14.03
N SER A 147 -7.88 6.29 12.77
CA SER A 147 -8.46 5.45 11.73
C SER A 147 -7.43 4.89 10.77
N GLY A 148 -7.66 3.67 10.28
CA GLY A 148 -6.86 3.01 9.25
C GLY A 148 -7.66 2.73 7.97
N GLY A 149 -7.04 2.06 7.00
CA GLY A 149 -7.73 1.49 5.83
C GLY A 149 -8.61 2.47 5.05
N ILE A 150 -9.75 1.97 4.55
CA ILE A 150 -10.76 2.75 3.82
C ILE A 150 -11.33 3.89 4.67
N GLU A 151 -11.57 3.67 5.97
CA GLU A 151 -12.06 4.70 6.91
C GLU A 151 -11.16 5.94 6.94
N SER A 152 -9.85 5.75 6.76
CA SER A 152 -8.87 6.83 6.67
C SER A 152 -8.73 7.37 5.25
N ALA A 153 -8.58 6.48 4.25
CA ALA A 153 -8.28 6.87 2.87
C ALA A 153 -9.45 7.60 2.16
N PHE A 154 -10.69 7.28 2.53
CA PHE A 154 -11.91 7.85 1.95
C PHE A 154 -12.67 8.74 2.95
N ARG A 155 -12.02 9.16 4.05
CA ARG A 155 -12.66 9.93 5.13
C ARG A 155 -13.48 11.10 4.60
N ASP A 156 -12.90 11.95 3.77
CA ASP A 156 -13.56 13.16 3.26
C ASP A 156 -14.81 12.84 2.44
N TRP A 157 -14.78 11.77 1.64
CA TRP A 157 -15.95 11.31 0.90
C TRP A 157 -17.03 10.78 1.84
N LEU A 158 -16.63 9.90 2.76
CA LEU A 158 -17.52 9.25 3.71
C LEU A 158 -18.18 10.24 4.67
N THR A 159 -17.59 11.40 4.95
CA THR A 159 -18.17 12.44 5.81
C THR A 159 -18.86 13.57 5.03
N SER A 160 -18.69 13.63 3.71
CA SER A 160 -19.35 14.65 2.89
C SER A 160 -20.85 14.37 2.82
N PRO A 161 -21.75 15.32 3.16
CA PRO A 161 -23.19 15.12 3.11
C PRO A 161 -23.65 14.53 1.78
N ASP A 162 -24.60 13.60 1.82
CA ASP A 162 -25.09 12.92 0.61
C ASP A 162 -25.70 13.88 -0.42
N SER A 163 -26.25 15.01 0.04
CA SER A 163 -26.97 16.00 -0.72
C SER A 163 -27.06 17.33 0.03
N THR A 164 -27.30 18.41 -0.71
CA THR A 164 -27.60 19.73 -0.11
C THR A 164 -28.86 19.70 0.76
N TYR A 165 -29.83 18.85 0.41
CA TYR A 165 -31.03 18.66 1.23
C TYR A 165 -30.69 18.05 2.59
N ASN A 166 -29.87 16.99 2.60
CA ASN A 166 -29.41 16.32 3.82
C ASN A 166 -28.58 17.27 4.70
N GLU A 167 -27.72 18.09 4.10
CA GLU A 167 -26.92 19.11 4.79
C GLU A 167 -27.79 20.20 5.45
N LEU A 168 -28.85 20.67 4.77
CA LEU A 168 -29.67 21.79 5.25
C LEU A 168 -30.76 21.38 6.24
N LEU A 169 -31.27 20.15 6.15
CA LEU A 169 -32.48 19.72 6.87
C LEU A 169 -32.25 18.59 7.87
N SER A 170 -31.09 17.93 7.84
CA SER A 170 -30.77 16.90 8.83
C SER A 170 -29.96 17.54 9.97
N PRO A 171 -30.37 17.38 11.24
CA PRO A 171 -29.56 17.86 12.37
C PRO A 171 -28.22 17.11 12.47
N VAL A 172 -28.14 15.92 11.88
CA VAL A 172 -26.94 15.10 11.75
C VAL A 172 -26.88 14.60 10.30
N PRO A 173 -26.18 15.31 9.40
CA PRO A 173 -26.06 14.89 8.01
C PRO A 173 -25.42 13.51 7.88
N VAL A 174 -25.90 12.74 6.90
CA VAL A 174 -25.33 11.43 6.54
C VAL A 174 -24.41 11.62 5.34
N GLY A 175 -23.21 11.06 5.44
CA GLY A 175 -22.21 11.16 4.40
C GLY A 175 -22.40 10.14 3.27
N LYS A 176 -21.60 10.26 2.22
CA LYS A 176 -21.77 9.46 0.99
C LYS A 176 -21.25 8.05 1.13
N ASP A 177 -22.05 7.10 0.68
CA ASP A 177 -21.65 5.70 0.53
C ASP A 177 -20.56 5.55 -0.55
N ILE A 178 -19.78 4.48 -0.45
CA ILE A 178 -18.85 4.05 -1.49
C ILE A 178 -18.96 2.55 -1.73
N ALA A 179 -18.98 2.15 -3.00
CA ALA A 179 -18.81 0.76 -3.40
C ALA A 179 -17.33 0.49 -3.70
N VAL A 180 -16.81 -0.63 -3.19
CA VAL A 180 -15.46 -1.11 -3.47
C VAL A 180 -15.47 -2.37 -4.34
N SER A 181 -14.36 -2.68 -4.99
CA SER A 181 -14.23 -3.82 -5.92
C SER A 181 -14.12 -5.19 -5.23
N ILE A 182 -13.93 -5.19 -3.91
CA ILE A 182 -13.80 -6.39 -3.08
C ILE A 182 -15.05 -7.27 -3.22
N ASP A 183 -14.85 -8.57 -3.40
CA ASP A 183 -15.88 -9.59 -3.26
C ASP A 183 -15.83 -10.11 -1.82
N SER A 184 -16.84 -9.76 -1.01
CA SER A 184 -16.82 -10.08 0.43
C SER A 184 -16.74 -11.59 0.72
N VAL A 185 -17.33 -12.42 -0.16
CA VAL A 185 -17.32 -13.89 -0.04
C VAL A 185 -15.94 -14.44 -0.39
N LEU A 186 -15.32 -13.94 -1.46
CA LEU A 186 -13.96 -14.32 -1.82
C LEU A 186 -12.96 -13.84 -0.76
N GLN A 187 -13.05 -12.59 -0.30
CA GLN A 187 -12.18 -12.01 0.73
C GLN A 187 -12.16 -12.89 1.99
N ARG A 188 -13.33 -13.30 2.48
CA ARG A 188 -13.46 -14.17 3.66
C ARG A 188 -12.80 -15.53 3.42
N GLU A 189 -12.99 -16.12 2.24
CA GLU A 189 -12.34 -17.38 1.87
C GLU A 189 -10.82 -17.22 1.86
N VAL A 190 -10.29 -16.24 1.13
CA VAL A 190 -8.84 -16.01 1.01
C VAL A 190 -8.20 -15.81 2.38
N PHE A 191 -8.83 -15.00 3.24
CA PHE A 191 -8.37 -14.82 4.61
C PHE A 191 -8.37 -16.13 5.41
N GLY A 192 -9.47 -16.90 5.37
CA GLY A 192 -9.55 -18.18 6.07
C GLY A 192 -8.48 -19.18 5.62
N LEU A 193 -8.18 -19.22 4.32
CA LEU A 193 -7.14 -20.08 3.76
C LEU A 193 -5.74 -19.74 4.26
N ILE A 194 -5.38 -18.45 4.30
CA ILE A 194 -4.07 -18.04 4.79
C ILE A 194 -3.98 -18.14 6.31
N GLN A 195 -5.06 -17.82 7.04
CA GLN A 195 -5.10 -17.91 8.50
C GLN A 195 -4.99 -19.36 8.99
N ALA A 196 -5.59 -20.31 8.28
CA ALA A 196 -5.53 -21.73 8.61
C ALA A 196 -4.10 -22.32 8.57
N THR A 197 -3.14 -21.62 7.95
CA THR A 197 -1.73 -22.03 8.00
C THR A 197 -1.10 -21.86 9.38
N GLY A 198 -1.69 -21.02 10.24
CA GLY A 198 -1.11 -20.61 11.53
C GLY A 198 0.16 -19.77 11.40
N LYS A 199 0.47 -19.29 10.19
CA LYS A 199 1.68 -18.51 9.89
C LYS A 199 1.32 -17.12 9.36
N PRO A 200 2.24 -16.15 9.50
CA PRO A 200 2.07 -14.84 8.87
C PRO A 200 2.00 -14.99 7.35
N ALA A 201 1.05 -14.32 6.71
CA ALA A 201 0.75 -14.53 5.30
C ALA A 201 0.02 -13.33 4.67
N GLY A 202 0.18 -13.17 3.37
CA GLY A 202 -0.53 -12.17 2.56
C GLY A 202 -1.00 -12.78 1.25
N ALA A 203 -2.17 -12.36 0.78
CA ALA A 203 -2.71 -12.80 -0.50
C ALA A 203 -3.46 -11.66 -1.21
N VAL A 204 -3.29 -11.58 -2.52
CA VAL A 204 -3.97 -10.60 -3.40
C VAL A 204 -4.61 -11.35 -4.57
N VAL A 205 -5.84 -10.98 -4.91
CA VAL A 205 -6.57 -11.44 -6.10
C VAL A 205 -7.09 -10.23 -6.87
N LEU A 206 -6.70 -10.14 -8.15
CA LEU A 206 -7.06 -9.08 -9.09
C LEU A 206 -8.02 -9.65 -10.14
N LEU A 207 -9.07 -8.90 -10.47
CA LEU A 207 -9.94 -9.15 -11.61
C LEU A 207 -9.28 -8.62 -12.89
N LEU A 208 -9.13 -9.48 -13.89
CA LEU A 208 -8.61 -9.10 -15.20
C LEU A 208 -9.76 -8.76 -16.15
N PRO A 209 -9.57 -7.80 -17.06
CA PRO A 209 -8.35 -7.02 -17.32
C PRO A 209 -8.35 -5.63 -16.67
N SER A 210 -9.17 -5.36 -15.65
CA SER A 210 -9.24 -4.04 -15.00
C SER A 210 -8.28 -3.87 -13.82
N ASN A 211 -7.72 -4.97 -13.31
CA ASN A 211 -6.98 -5.05 -12.05
C ASN A 211 -7.77 -4.52 -10.85
N GLU A 212 -9.11 -4.60 -10.90
CA GLU A 212 -9.94 -4.44 -9.71
C GLU A 212 -9.53 -5.46 -8.64
N VAL A 213 -9.28 -5.00 -7.42
CA VAL A 213 -8.92 -5.90 -6.31
C VAL A 213 -10.17 -6.64 -5.84
N LEU A 214 -10.22 -7.95 -6.05
CA LEU A 214 -11.31 -8.81 -5.57
C LEU A 214 -11.10 -9.24 -4.12
N ALA A 215 -9.85 -9.50 -3.76
CA ALA A 215 -9.46 -9.84 -2.39
C ALA A 215 -8.04 -9.35 -2.09
N MET A 216 -7.83 -8.89 -0.86
CA MET A 216 -6.54 -8.47 -0.31
C MET A 216 -6.52 -8.84 1.17
N ALA A 217 -5.99 -10.02 1.47
CA ALA A 217 -5.98 -10.60 2.81
C ALA A 217 -4.59 -10.57 3.43
N SER A 218 -4.55 -10.36 4.75
CA SER A 218 -3.32 -10.37 5.55
C SER A 218 -3.60 -11.07 6.87
N ALA A 219 -2.69 -11.94 7.29
CA ALA A 219 -2.72 -12.66 8.57
C ALA A 219 -1.32 -12.60 9.23
N PRO A 220 -1.21 -12.54 10.56
CA PRO A 220 -2.27 -12.35 11.55
C PRO A 220 -3.02 -11.02 11.36
N SER A 221 -4.17 -10.92 12.02
CA SER A 221 -5.12 -9.81 11.91
C SER A 221 -5.79 -9.59 13.27
N PHE A 222 -6.60 -8.54 13.41
CA PHE A 222 -7.29 -8.18 14.65
C PHE A 222 -8.75 -7.79 14.36
N ASP A 223 -9.58 -7.82 15.39
CA ASP A 223 -10.96 -7.35 15.28
C ASP A 223 -10.99 -5.82 15.46
N PRO A 224 -11.48 -5.04 14.48
CA PRO A 224 -11.57 -3.58 14.61
C PRO A 224 -12.44 -3.13 15.79
N LEU A 225 -13.37 -3.96 16.26
CA LEU A 225 -14.26 -3.63 17.37
C LEU A 225 -13.62 -3.83 18.75
N THR A 226 -12.45 -4.49 18.84
CA THR A 226 -11.75 -4.73 20.10
C THR A 226 -10.70 -3.67 20.43
N ILE A 227 -10.52 -2.65 19.59
CA ILE A 227 -9.60 -1.53 19.85
C ILE A 227 -10.25 -0.53 20.82
N ASN A 228 -10.52 -0.96 22.05
CA ASN A 228 -11.24 -0.15 23.03
C ASN A 228 -10.44 0.17 24.31
N ASN A 229 -9.17 -0.24 24.38
CA ASN A 229 -8.28 0.08 25.49
C ASN A 229 -6.84 0.30 25.02
N GLU A 230 -6.12 1.14 25.77
CA GLU A 230 -4.77 1.60 25.44
C GLU A 230 -3.74 0.47 25.50
N GLU A 231 -3.88 -0.47 26.42
CA GLU A 231 -2.97 -1.62 26.55
C GLU A 231 -2.94 -2.49 25.29
N THR A 232 -4.11 -2.84 24.76
CA THR A 232 -4.23 -3.64 23.53
C THR A 232 -3.66 -2.90 22.34
N TRP A 233 -3.94 -1.60 22.22
CA TRP A 233 -3.43 -0.78 21.13
C TRP A 233 -1.91 -0.64 21.18
N SER A 234 -1.36 -0.28 22.36
CA SER A 234 0.08 -0.15 22.58
C SER A 234 0.82 -1.45 22.30
N SER A 235 0.30 -2.61 22.74
CA SER A 235 0.88 -3.91 22.44
C SER A 235 0.97 -4.18 20.93
N MET A 236 -0.09 -3.86 20.17
CA MET A 236 -0.09 -4.05 18.71
C MET A 236 0.87 -3.11 18.00
N THR A 237 0.99 -1.85 18.44
CA THR A 237 1.94 -0.88 17.88
C THR A 237 3.39 -1.24 18.20
N ASP A 238 3.66 -1.70 19.42
CA ASP A 238 4.99 -2.13 19.84
C ASP A 238 5.44 -3.37 19.07
N GLN A 239 4.52 -4.32 18.85
CA GLN A 239 4.78 -5.47 17.97
C GLN A 239 5.06 -5.04 16.53
N ALA A 240 4.36 -4.03 16.00
CA ALA A 240 4.59 -3.54 14.64
C ALA A 240 6.00 -2.95 14.45
N GLU A 241 6.60 -2.43 15.52
CA GLU A 241 7.94 -1.86 15.52
C GLU A 241 9.02 -2.91 15.82
N ASN A 242 8.82 -3.74 16.84
CA ASN A 242 9.87 -4.62 17.40
C ASN A 242 9.76 -6.09 16.94
N ALA A 243 8.58 -6.54 16.52
CA ALA A 243 8.34 -7.92 16.09
C ALA A 243 7.32 -7.99 14.93
N PRO A 244 7.58 -7.30 13.80
CA PRO A 244 6.59 -7.11 12.74
C PRO A 244 6.09 -8.42 12.13
N GLU A 245 6.86 -9.50 12.20
CA GLU A 245 6.47 -10.84 11.74
C GLU A 245 5.27 -11.39 12.52
N ARG A 246 5.04 -10.91 13.75
CA ARG A 246 3.90 -11.29 14.61
C ARG A 246 2.79 -10.26 14.63
N SER A 247 3.07 -9.04 14.18
CA SER A 247 2.14 -7.92 14.33
C SER A 247 0.87 -8.12 13.49
N PRO A 248 -0.32 -7.94 14.11
CA PRO A 248 -1.61 -7.96 13.42
C PRO A 248 -1.91 -6.64 12.70
N LEU A 249 -1.09 -5.58 12.87
CA LEU A 249 -1.26 -4.30 12.16
C LEU A 249 -0.61 -4.31 10.76
N VAL A 250 0.29 -5.27 10.50
CA VAL A 250 1.03 -5.36 9.24
C VAL A 250 0.11 -5.92 8.15
N ASN A 251 -0.18 -5.06 7.17
CA ASN A 251 -0.78 -5.44 5.90
C ASN A 251 0.29 -6.06 4.99
N ARG A 252 0.44 -7.37 5.07
CA ARG A 252 1.40 -8.16 4.28
C ARG A 252 1.09 -8.17 2.79
N ALA A 253 -0.18 -7.97 2.42
CA ALA A 253 -0.56 -7.86 1.03
C ALA A 253 0.04 -6.61 0.35
N LEU A 254 0.15 -5.51 1.10
CA LEU A 254 0.67 -4.22 0.60
C LEU A 254 2.08 -3.87 1.06
N GLY A 255 2.61 -4.53 2.09
CA GLY A 255 3.88 -4.13 2.70
C GLY A 255 3.78 -2.82 3.50
N THR A 256 2.63 -2.59 4.15
CA THR A 256 2.35 -1.38 4.95
C THR A 256 1.69 -1.75 6.29
N LEU A 257 1.48 -0.79 7.19
CA LEU A 257 0.53 -0.96 8.30
C LEU A 257 -0.89 -0.58 7.87
N VAL A 258 -1.91 -1.14 8.54
CA VAL A 258 -3.32 -0.73 8.38
C VAL A 258 -3.53 0.78 8.65
N THR A 259 -2.70 1.37 9.50
CA THR A 259 -2.67 2.81 9.82
C THR A 259 -1.90 3.65 8.82
N GLY A 260 -1.22 3.02 7.86
CA GLY A 260 -0.11 3.62 7.13
C GLY A 260 1.15 3.69 8.00
N GLY A 261 2.32 3.81 7.36
CA GLY A 261 3.60 3.83 8.09
C GLY A 261 4.76 3.11 7.38
N PRO A 262 5.62 2.36 8.12
CA PRO A 262 6.83 1.76 7.60
C PRO A 262 6.56 0.75 6.49
N SER A 263 7.61 0.45 5.73
CA SER A 263 7.56 -0.43 4.58
C SER A 263 8.02 -1.83 4.96
N PHE A 264 7.20 -2.82 4.65
CA PHE A 264 7.53 -4.23 4.83
C PHE A 264 7.72 -4.86 3.47
N TYR A 265 8.72 -5.72 3.38
CA TYR A 265 9.12 -6.36 2.14
C TYR A 265 9.27 -7.85 2.32
N PHE A 266 9.19 -8.55 1.20
CA PHE A 266 9.33 -9.97 1.14
C PHE A 266 10.24 -10.32 -0.04
N ARG A 267 11.15 -11.27 0.18
CA ARG A 267 11.95 -11.83 -0.91
C ARG A 267 11.04 -12.69 -1.78
N PRO A 268 10.96 -12.45 -3.10
CA PRO A 268 10.05 -13.20 -3.97
C PRO A 268 10.53 -14.63 -4.26
N GLY A 269 11.82 -14.91 -4.08
CA GLY A 269 12.43 -16.18 -4.46
C GLY A 269 12.13 -16.54 -5.91
N SER A 270 12.02 -17.84 -6.20
CA SER A 270 11.84 -18.34 -7.57
C SER A 270 10.58 -17.85 -8.31
N THR A 271 9.64 -17.16 -7.66
CA THR A 271 8.56 -16.46 -8.39
C THR A 271 9.09 -15.28 -9.21
N PHE A 272 10.20 -14.66 -8.80
CA PHE A 272 10.86 -13.59 -9.54
C PHE A 272 11.49 -14.05 -10.85
N LYS A 273 11.66 -15.36 -11.06
CA LYS A 273 12.05 -15.90 -12.37
C LYS A 273 11.02 -15.56 -13.46
N VAL A 274 9.78 -15.23 -13.12
CA VAL A 274 8.80 -14.66 -14.06
C VAL A 274 9.27 -13.31 -14.58
N PHE A 275 9.80 -12.44 -13.71
CA PHE A 275 10.40 -11.17 -14.10
C PHE A 275 11.64 -11.40 -14.98
N THR A 276 12.60 -12.21 -14.54
CA THR A 276 13.82 -12.48 -15.32
C THR A 276 13.51 -13.13 -16.67
N ALA A 277 12.53 -14.05 -16.72
CA ALA A 277 12.06 -14.64 -17.97
C ALA A 277 11.43 -13.61 -18.89
N ALA A 278 10.64 -12.66 -18.36
CA ALA A 278 10.03 -11.58 -19.14
C ALA A 278 11.10 -10.74 -19.84
N VAL A 279 12.16 -10.36 -19.12
CA VAL A 279 13.29 -9.60 -19.67
C VAL A 279 14.04 -10.41 -20.73
N ALA A 280 14.26 -11.71 -20.48
CA ALA A 280 14.95 -12.60 -21.42
C ALA A 280 14.17 -12.80 -22.72
N ILE A 281 12.86 -13.00 -22.65
CA ILE A 281 12.00 -13.16 -23.83
C ILE A 281 12.02 -11.89 -24.66
N GLU A 282 11.81 -10.72 -24.05
CA GLU A 282 11.82 -9.47 -24.82
C GLU A 282 13.21 -9.17 -25.41
N SER A 283 14.28 -9.63 -24.76
CA SER A 283 15.64 -9.46 -25.25
C SER A 283 16.05 -10.51 -26.28
N GLY A 284 15.19 -11.46 -26.63
CA GLY A 284 15.50 -12.57 -27.54
C GLY A 284 16.54 -13.57 -26.99
N MET A 285 16.73 -13.63 -25.66
CA MET A 285 17.73 -14.46 -24.98
C MET A 285 17.14 -15.77 -24.43
N THR A 286 16.27 -16.42 -25.22
CA THR A 286 15.57 -17.66 -24.84
C THR A 286 16.23 -18.93 -25.37
N ASN A 287 17.20 -18.80 -26.29
CA ASN A 287 17.94 -19.93 -26.88
C ASN A 287 19.20 -20.33 -26.08
N GLU A 288 19.36 -19.79 -24.88
CA GLU A 288 20.51 -20.07 -24.04
C GLU A 288 20.47 -21.48 -23.45
N HIS A 289 21.63 -22.12 -23.42
CA HIS A 289 21.86 -23.35 -22.69
C HIS A 289 22.93 -23.09 -21.64
N PHE A 290 22.60 -23.37 -20.39
CA PHE A 290 23.53 -23.25 -19.28
C PHE A 290 23.70 -24.59 -18.59
N THR A 291 24.84 -24.79 -17.94
CA THR A 291 25.09 -26.00 -17.17
C THR A 291 24.72 -25.78 -15.71
N CYS A 292 23.87 -26.66 -15.18
CA CYS A 292 23.62 -26.86 -13.76
C CYS A 292 24.50 -28.02 -13.28
N ARG A 293 25.38 -27.78 -12.30
CA ARG A 293 26.39 -28.74 -11.82
C ARG A 293 26.24 -28.98 -10.30
N GLY A 294 26.80 -30.08 -9.80
CA GLY A 294 26.73 -30.42 -8.37
C GLY A 294 27.50 -29.47 -7.47
N GLU A 295 28.63 -28.96 -7.95
CA GLU A 295 29.43 -27.95 -7.26
C GLU A 295 28.73 -26.57 -7.19
N GLY A 296 27.78 -26.34 -8.11
CA GLY A 296 27.07 -25.07 -8.31
C GLY A 296 27.70 -24.20 -9.40
N PHE A 297 27.03 -23.09 -9.70
CA PHE A 297 27.56 -22.06 -10.60
C PHE A 297 28.24 -20.97 -9.80
N THR A 298 29.53 -20.72 -10.03
CA THR A 298 30.28 -19.65 -9.37
C THR A 298 30.37 -18.43 -10.29
N PRO A 299 29.75 -17.29 -9.93
CA PRO A 299 29.87 -16.06 -10.70
C PRO A 299 31.33 -15.57 -10.79
N PRO A 300 31.74 -14.95 -11.91
CA PRO A 300 33.10 -14.45 -12.07
C PRO A 300 33.51 -13.48 -10.95
N GLY A 301 34.68 -13.70 -10.36
CA GLY A 301 35.23 -12.87 -9.28
C GLY A 301 34.77 -13.22 -7.87
N PHE A 302 34.04 -14.33 -7.68
CA PHE A 302 33.52 -14.75 -6.37
C PHE A 302 33.92 -16.18 -6.02
N ALA A 303 33.95 -16.47 -4.72
CA ALA A 303 34.28 -17.80 -4.19
C ALA A 303 33.05 -18.65 -3.86
N ARG A 304 31.86 -18.04 -3.77
CA ARG A 304 30.62 -18.72 -3.38
C ARG A 304 29.82 -19.13 -4.62
N ALA A 305 29.41 -20.39 -4.67
CA ALA A 305 28.57 -20.92 -5.73
C ALA A 305 27.07 -20.70 -5.46
N VAL A 306 26.31 -20.41 -6.50
CA VAL A 306 24.85 -20.54 -6.54
C VAL A 306 24.51 -22.00 -6.75
N ARG A 307 23.59 -22.53 -5.94
CA ARG A 307 23.13 -23.92 -6.00
C ARG A 307 21.62 -24.00 -6.17
N ASP A 308 21.20 -25.11 -6.72
CA ASP A 308 19.78 -25.43 -6.85
C ASP A 308 19.24 -25.99 -5.53
N PHE A 309 17.94 -25.85 -5.36
CA PHE A 309 17.24 -26.31 -4.18
C PHE A 309 17.51 -27.80 -3.95
N GLY A 310 17.78 -28.19 -2.69
CA GLY A 310 18.05 -29.59 -2.36
C GLY A 310 19.33 -30.18 -2.98
N GLY A 311 20.17 -29.38 -3.64
CA GLY A 311 21.36 -29.86 -4.33
C GLY A 311 21.06 -30.55 -5.68
N GLU A 312 19.90 -30.27 -6.27
CA GLU A 312 19.54 -30.80 -7.60
C GLU A 312 20.57 -30.43 -8.68
N VAL A 313 20.72 -31.31 -9.66
CA VAL A 313 21.62 -31.14 -10.81
C VAL A 313 20.85 -31.46 -12.09
N HIS A 314 20.67 -30.46 -12.95
CA HIS A 314 19.90 -30.61 -14.19
C HIS A 314 20.77 -30.74 -15.45
N GLY A 315 22.10 -30.73 -15.32
CA GLY A 315 23.02 -30.84 -16.45
C GLY A 315 22.94 -29.63 -17.40
N SER A 316 23.15 -29.85 -18.69
CA SER A 316 22.91 -28.82 -19.70
C SER A 316 21.42 -28.67 -19.93
N ILE A 317 20.88 -27.49 -19.59
CA ILE A 317 19.44 -27.23 -19.61
C ILE A 317 19.14 -25.92 -20.36
N GLY A 318 18.07 -25.94 -21.16
CA GLY A 318 17.58 -24.78 -21.89
C GLY A 318 16.52 -23.99 -21.13
N PHE A 319 16.21 -22.79 -21.62
CA PHE A 319 15.30 -21.82 -21.00
C PHE A 319 13.97 -22.39 -20.49
N LYS A 320 13.22 -23.07 -21.36
CA LYS A 320 11.88 -23.59 -21.06
C LYS A 320 11.91 -24.61 -19.93
N ASP A 321 12.83 -25.57 -19.98
CA ASP A 321 12.98 -26.59 -18.95
C ASP A 321 13.51 -26.00 -17.64
N ALA A 322 14.48 -25.09 -17.72
CA ALA A 322 15.00 -24.40 -16.54
C ALA A 322 13.92 -23.61 -15.81
N PHE A 323 12.99 -22.96 -16.53
CA PHE A 323 11.84 -22.29 -15.93
C PHE A 323 10.87 -23.31 -15.30
N ARG A 324 10.59 -24.42 -15.99
CA ARG A 324 9.68 -25.50 -15.54
C ARG A 324 10.13 -26.15 -14.24
N VAL A 325 11.39 -26.56 -14.15
CA VAL A 325 11.99 -27.18 -12.95
C VAL A 325 12.52 -26.16 -11.95
N SER A 326 12.50 -24.87 -12.33
CA SER A 326 12.97 -23.77 -11.51
C SER A 326 14.45 -23.87 -11.11
N CYS A 327 15.33 -24.17 -12.06
CA CYS A 327 16.79 -24.21 -11.86
C CYS A 327 17.31 -22.82 -11.40
N ASN A 328 18.08 -22.72 -10.31
CA ASN A 328 18.66 -21.45 -9.84
C ASN A 328 19.92 -21.11 -10.64
N GLN A 329 20.77 -22.10 -10.89
CA GLN A 329 22.03 -21.93 -11.62
C GLN A 329 21.82 -21.39 -13.03
N TYR A 330 20.76 -21.83 -13.72
CA TYR A 330 20.40 -21.30 -15.04
C TYR A 330 20.02 -19.82 -14.96
N PHE A 331 19.14 -19.43 -14.02
CA PHE A 331 18.67 -18.04 -13.90
C PHE A 331 19.76 -17.09 -13.37
N ALA A 332 20.68 -17.60 -12.55
CA ALA A 332 21.89 -16.87 -12.16
C ALA A 332 22.77 -16.52 -13.37
N GLN A 333 23.03 -17.51 -14.25
CA GLN A 333 23.79 -17.29 -15.49
C GLN A 333 23.07 -16.37 -16.47
N LEU A 334 21.77 -16.60 -16.69
CA LEU A 334 20.92 -15.77 -17.55
C LEU A 334 20.90 -14.31 -17.06
N GLY A 335 20.75 -14.11 -15.76
CA GLY A 335 20.77 -12.79 -15.13
C GLY A 335 22.03 -11.97 -15.40
N LEU A 336 23.20 -12.61 -15.24
CA LEU A 336 24.48 -12.02 -15.59
C LEU A 336 24.56 -11.65 -17.07
N LYS A 337 24.02 -12.49 -17.96
CA LYS A 337 23.99 -12.25 -19.40
C LYS A 337 23.06 -11.09 -19.79
N LEU A 338 21.89 -10.98 -19.15
CA LEU A 338 20.94 -9.88 -19.37
C LEU A 338 21.56 -8.53 -18.98
N GLY A 339 22.27 -8.51 -17.85
CA GLY A 339 22.98 -7.34 -17.34
C GLY A 339 22.07 -6.35 -16.60
N ARG A 340 22.71 -5.48 -15.82
CA ARG A 340 22.04 -4.55 -14.88
C ARG A 340 21.10 -3.57 -15.57
N GLU A 341 21.52 -2.99 -16.69
CA GLU A 341 20.78 -1.93 -17.38
C GLU A 341 19.41 -2.43 -17.86
N ARG A 342 19.37 -3.61 -18.48
CA ARG A 342 18.11 -4.23 -18.94
C ARG A 342 17.23 -4.57 -17.76
N MET A 343 17.77 -5.25 -16.74
CA MET A 343 17.00 -5.57 -15.52
C MET A 343 16.43 -4.29 -14.86
N ALA A 344 17.21 -3.21 -14.80
CA ALA A 344 16.79 -1.95 -14.19
C ALA A 344 15.67 -1.27 -14.97
N ALA A 345 15.73 -1.31 -16.31
CA ALA A 345 14.68 -0.75 -17.16
C ALA A 345 13.33 -1.44 -16.93
N TYR A 346 13.31 -2.76 -16.74
CA TYR A 346 12.09 -3.51 -16.46
C TYR A 346 11.65 -3.43 -14.99
N ALA A 347 12.59 -3.41 -14.05
CA ALA A 347 12.31 -3.28 -12.63
C ALA A 347 11.49 -2.00 -12.36
N ARG A 348 11.94 -0.87 -12.94
CA ARG A 348 11.22 0.41 -12.81
C ARG A 348 9.80 0.37 -13.35
N ARG A 349 9.51 -0.42 -14.40
CA ARG A 349 8.15 -0.58 -14.94
C ARG A 349 7.19 -1.18 -13.91
N LEU A 350 7.67 -2.09 -13.05
CA LEU A 350 6.88 -2.73 -12.00
C LEU A 350 6.88 -1.92 -10.67
N GLY A 351 7.45 -0.71 -10.66
CA GLY A 351 7.62 0.08 -9.45
C GLY A 351 8.67 -0.52 -8.49
N ILE A 352 9.64 -1.28 -9.01
CA ILE A 352 10.82 -1.73 -8.29
C ILE A 352 11.95 -0.72 -8.52
N SER A 353 12.51 -0.23 -7.44
CA SER A 353 13.69 0.63 -7.44
C SER A 353 14.92 -0.16 -7.86
N SER A 354 15.66 0.40 -8.81
CA SER A 354 16.97 -0.10 -9.26
C SER A 354 18.14 0.48 -8.45
N ASN A 355 17.88 1.54 -7.67
CA ASN A 355 18.80 2.14 -6.73
C ASN A 355 18.06 2.47 -5.41
N PRO A 356 17.87 1.48 -4.52
CA PRO A 356 17.01 1.62 -3.35
C PRO A 356 17.42 2.73 -2.37
N GLU A 357 18.71 3.09 -2.35
CA GLU A 357 19.23 4.18 -1.53
C GLU A 357 18.71 5.56 -1.97
N SER A 358 18.55 5.78 -3.29
CA SER A 358 18.18 7.10 -3.84
C SER A 358 16.75 7.19 -4.35
N GLU A 359 16.10 6.06 -4.63
CA GLU A 359 14.75 5.97 -5.20
C GLU A 359 13.71 5.48 -4.16
N ALA A 360 13.96 5.74 -2.88
CA ALA A 360 13.05 5.37 -1.79
C ALA A 360 11.67 6.06 -1.94
N GLY A 361 10.65 5.45 -1.35
CA GLY A 361 9.30 6.03 -1.27
C GLY A 361 8.20 5.07 -1.71
N ARG A 362 6.99 5.62 -1.81
CA ARG A 362 5.79 4.87 -2.18
C ARG A 362 5.52 4.95 -3.66
N ALA A 363 4.98 3.86 -4.20
CA ALA A 363 4.64 3.75 -5.61
C ALA A 363 3.25 4.35 -5.86
N ASN A 364 3.08 5.64 -5.56
CA ASN A 364 1.78 6.33 -5.57
C ASN A 364 1.05 6.24 -6.92
N ASP A 365 1.83 6.24 -8.01
CA ASP A 365 1.28 6.17 -9.37
C ASP A 365 0.83 4.77 -9.77
N LEU A 366 1.13 3.73 -8.96
CA LEU A 366 0.66 2.37 -9.24
C LEU A 366 -0.85 2.25 -9.07
N TRP A 367 -1.52 3.05 -8.23
CA TRP A 367 -2.96 2.89 -8.01
C TRP A 367 -3.83 3.72 -8.96
N GLN A 368 -5.03 3.19 -9.21
CA GLN A 368 -6.16 3.93 -9.78
C GLN A 368 -7.21 4.17 -8.69
N THR A 369 -7.51 5.43 -8.43
CA THR A 369 -8.44 5.85 -7.39
C THR A 369 -9.22 7.10 -7.80
N LYS A 370 -10.44 7.25 -7.29
CA LYS A 370 -11.29 8.43 -7.48
C LYS A 370 -11.99 8.74 -6.15
N ASN A 371 -12.16 10.01 -5.82
CA ASN A 371 -12.81 10.48 -4.59
C ASN A 371 -12.02 10.21 -3.29
N ALA A 372 -10.88 9.52 -3.35
CA ALA A 372 -9.96 9.44 -2.21
C ALA A 372 -9.08 10.69 -2.12
N GLU A 373 -8.70 11.08 -0.91
CA GLU A 373 -7.67 12.12 -0.74
C GLU A 373 -6.31 11.53 -1.14
N PRO A 374 -5.61 12.07 -2.15
CA PRO A 374 -4.44 11.41 -2.73
C PRO A 374 -3.33 11.08 -1.72
N LYS A 375 -3.05 11.96 -0.75
CA LYS A 375 -1.98 11.72 0.22
C LYS A 375 -2.36 10.62 1.22
N SER A 376 -3.58 10.64 1.74
CA SER A 376 -4.10 9.67 2.70
C SER A 376 -4.25 8.31 2.04
N PHE A 377 -4.81 8.25 0.83
CA PHE A 377 -4.88 7.01 0.06
C PHE A 377 -3.48 6.43 -0.19
N ALA A 378 -2.53 7.24 -0.65
CA ALA A 378 -1.17 6.78 -0.87
C ALA A 378 -0.50 6.30 0.44
N PHE A 379 -0.72 7.00 1.55
CA PHE A 379 -0.16 6.64 2.84
C PHE A 379 -0.68 5.30 3.39
N ILE A 380 -1.93 4.96 3.08
CA ILE A 380 -2.54 3.69 3.51
C ILE A 380 -2.29 2.57 2.50
N PHE A 381 -2.66 2.81 1.23
CA PHE A 381 -2.79 1.78 0.20
C PHE A 381 -1.64 1.71 -0.80
N ALA A 382 -0.88 2.79 -1.03
CA ALA A 382 0.24 2.70 -1.98
C ALA A 382 1.35 1.82 -1.41
N PRO A 383 1.69 0.69 -2.06
CA PRO A 383 2.78 -0.15 -1.61
C PRO A 383 4.10 0.63 -1.67
N PRO A 384 5.07 0.31 -0.82
CA PRO A 384 6.43 0.78 -1.03
C PRO A 384 6.94 0.34 -2.40
N ARG A 385 7.85 1.14 -2.98
CA ARG A 385 8.60 0.67 -4.15
C ARG A 385 9.40 -0.56 -3.76
N GLY A 386 9.38 -1.57 -4.63
CA GLY A 386 10.21 -2.76 -4.43
C GLY A 386 11.68 -2.38 -4.53
N ARG A 387 12.60 -3.29 -4.20
CA ARG A 387 14.03 -3.02 -4.22
C ARG A 387 14.73 -4.12 -5.01
N MET A 388 15.65 -3.70 -5.85
CA MET A 388 16.61 -4.53 -6.55
C MET A 388 17.87 -3.65 -6.71
N ASP A 389 18.95 -3.97 -6.00
CA ASP A 389 20.20 -3.22 -6.13
C ASP A 389 20.91 -3.61 -7.44
N LEU A 390 20.71 -2.77 -8.46
CA LEU A 390 21.34 -2.87 -9.77
C LEU A 390 22.41 -1.80 -9.99
N THR A 391 22.87 -1.16 -8.91
CA THR A 391 23.98 -0.22 -8.96
C THR A 391 25.31 -0.95 -9.22
N SER A 392 26.39 -0.20 -9.38
CA SER A 392 27.75 -0.76 -9.45
C SER A 392 28.25 -1.29 -8.09
N LYS A 393 27.55 -1.03 -6.98
CA LYS A 393 27.91 -1.53 -5.64
C LYS A 393 27.59 -3.02 -5.50
N ALA A 394 26.43 -3.44 -5.99
CA ALA A 394 26.08 -4.85 -6.06
C ALA A 394 27.04 -5.57 -7.01
N ASN A 395 27.61 -6.69 -6.57
CA ASN A 395 28.60 -7.42 -7.36
C ASN A 395 27.95 -8.46 -8.31
N SER A 396 28.74 -9.30 -8.99
CA SER A 396 28.20 -10.33 -9.90
C SER A 396 27.46 -11.44 -9.17
N PHE A 397 27.87 -11.79 -7.95
CA PHE A 397 27.14 -12.74 -7.10
C PHE A 397 25.79 -12.18 -6.66
N ASP A 398 25.73 -10.90 -6.27
CA ASP A 398 24.47 -10.25 -5.90
C ASP A 398 23.52 -10.16 -7.09
N LEU A 399 24.02 -9.82 -8.28
CA LEU A 399 23.21 -9.81 -9.50
C LEU A 399 22.71 -11.23 -9.84
N ALA A 400 23.56 -12.25 -9.67
CA ALA A 400 23.16 -13.64 -9.88
C ALA A 400 22.04 -14.06 -8.91
N LEU A 401 22.12 -13.71 -7.63
CA LEU A 401 21.06 -13.96 -6.63
C LEU A 401 19.76 -13.23 -6.98
N GLN A 402 19.86 -11.94 -7.31
CA GLN A 402 18.69 -11.11 -7.66
C GLN A 402 18.01 -11.56 -8.96
N SER A 403 18.71 -12.31 -9.80
CA SER A 403 18.12 -12.83 -11.04
C SER A 403 17.15 -13.99 -10.82
N PHE A 404 17.07 -14.51 -9.59
CA PHE A 404 16.08 -15.50 -9.19
C PHE A 404 15.36 -15.17 -7.88
N GLY A 405 15.30 -13.89 -7.50
CA GLY A 405 14.47 -13.43 -6.38
C GLY A 405 15.13 -13.48 -5.01
N GLN A 406 16.46 -13.44 -4.95
CA GLN A 406 17.25 -13.53 -3.73
C GLN A 406 18.20 -12.32 -3.59
N GLY A 407 18.98 -12.27 -2.51
CA GLY A 407 19.89 -11.15 -2.28
C GLY A 407 19.13 -9.90 -1.85
N TYR A 408 19.24 -8.83 -2.62
CA TYR A 408 18.62 -7.52 -2.35
C TYR A 408 17.24 -7.33 -2.99
N ASP A 409 16.64 -8.41 -3.49
CA ASP A 409 15.29 -8.40 -4.05
C ASP A 409 14.22 -8.36 -2.95
N ASP A 410 13.51 -7.25 -2.87
CA ASP A 410 12.46 -7.02 -1.90
C ASP A 410 11.20 -6.52 -2.62
N VAL A 411 10.08 -7.22 -2.48
CA VAL A 411 8.81 -6.88 -3.14
C VAL A 411 7.63 -7.01 -2.19
N THR A 412 6.48 -6.52 -2.63
CA THR A 412 5.19 -6.72 -1.97
C THR A 412 4.38 -7.80 -2.68
N VAL A 413 3.43 -8.43 -1.97
CA VAL A 413 2.51 -9.40 -2.58
C VAL A 413 1.70 -8.75 -3.71
N MET A 414 1.29 -7.49 -3.54
CA MET A 414 0.62 -6.70 -4.59
C MET A 414 1.48 -6.56 -5.86
N GLN A 415 2.77 -6.23 -5.75
CA GLN A 415 3.65 -6.14 -6.92
C GLN A 415 3.78 -7.48 -7.66
N MET A 416 3.82 -8.58 -6.91
CA MET A 416 3.88 -9.92 -7.48
C MET A 416 2.56 -10.34 -8.14
N ALA A 417 1.42 -9.90 -7.61
CA ALA A 417 0.13 -10.05 -8.28
C ALA A 417 0.05 -9.23 -9.58
N LEU A 418 0.64 -8.03 -9.59
CA LEU A 418 0.73 -7.20 -10.80
C LEU A 418 1.66 -7.79 -11.86
N LEU A 419 2.77 -8.42 -11.46
CA LEU A 419 3.63 -9.17 -12.38
C LEU A 419 2.86 -10.34 -13.03
N ALA A 420 2.08 -11.08 -12.23
CA ALA A 420 1.22 -12.13 -12.76
C ALA A 420 0.13 -11.59 -13.69
N ALA A 421 -0.47 -10.44 -13.36
CA ALA A 421 -1.46 -9.76 -14.21
C ALA A 421 -0.86 -9.29 -15.54
N ALA A 422 0.36 -8.74 -15.53
CA ALA A 422 1.05 -8.32 -16.76
C ALA A 422 1.38 -9.52 -17.66
N ALA A 423 1.81 -10.66 -17.09
CA ALA A 423 2.01 -11.89 -17.83
C ALA A 423 0.69 -12.44 -18.41
N ALA A 424 -0.40 -12.34 -17.65
CA ALA A 424 -1.73 -12.73 -18.09
C ALA A 424 -2.29 -11.84 -19.21
N SER A 425 -1.87 -10.56 -19.28
CA SER A 425 -2.43 -9.59 -20.21
C SER A 425 -2.24 -10.02 -21.67
N PRO A 426 -3.28 -9.94 -22.53
CA PRO A 426 -3.16 -10.24 -23.95
C PRO A 426 -2.09 -9.40 -24.67
N ASP A 427 -1.91 -8.16 -24.23
CA ASP A 427 -1.01 -7.17 -24.84
C ASP A 427 0.27 -6.90 -24.02
N GLY A 428 0.47 -7.59 -22.89
CA GLY A 428 1.62 -7.40 -22.00
C GLY A 428 1.63 -6.06 -21.25
N THR A 429 0.51 -5.36 -21.16
CA THR A 429 0.41 -4.09 -20.44
C THR A 429 0.34 -4.27 -18.93
N LEU A 430 0.93 -3.31 -18.21
CA LEU A 430 0.77 -3.16 -16.77
C LEU A 430 -0.37 -2.17 -16.48
N ILE A 431 -1.40 -2.66 -15.78
CA ILE A 431 -2.58 -1.89 -15.42
C ILE A 431 -2.55 -1.61 -13.92
N ALA A 432 -2.85 -0.38 -13.53
CA ALA A 432 -2.94 0.02 -12.13
C ALA A 432 -4.09 -0.71 -11.42
N PRO A 433 -3.90 -1.27 -10.21
CA PRO A 433 -5.01 -1.84 -9.46
C PRO A 433 -5.97 -0.77 -8.96
N SER A 434 -7.21 -1.18 -8.69
CA SER A 434 -8.23 -0.31 -8.12
C SER A 434 -9.06 -0.98 -7.03
N LEU A 435 -9.34 -0.23 -5.97
CA LEU A 435 -10.30 -0.59 -4.93
C LEU A 435 -11.74 -0.18 -5.27
N GLN A 436 -11.97 0.47 -6.41
CA GLN A 436 -13.30 0.90 -6.83
C GLN A 436 -13.72 0.13 -8.08
N PRO A 437 -14.98 -0.35 -8.14
CA PRO A 437 -15.48 -1.06 -9.31
C PRO A 437 -15.72 -0.08 -10.46
N ASP A 438 -15.64 -0.59 -11.69
CA ASP A 438 -16.07 0.11 -12.91
C ASP A 438 -15.30 1.42 -13.22
N LEU A 439 -14.13 1.63 -12.64
CA LEU A 439 -13.26 2.75 -13.05
C LEU A 439 -12.62 2.46 -14.42
N PRO A 440 -12.43 3.50 -15.26
CA PRO A 440 -11.61 3.37 -16.44
C PRO A 440 -10.22 2.86 -16.08
N LYS A 441 -9.75 1.86 -16.84
CA LYS A 441 -8.43 1.27 -16.66
C LYS A 441 -7.36 2.35 -16.79
N LYS A 442 -6.51 2.47 -15.77
CA LYS A 442 -5.31 3.30 -15.83
C LYS A 442 -4.15 2.43 -16.28
N ILE A 443 -3.75 2.59 -17.53
CA ILE A 443 -2.58 1.93 -18.10
C ILE A 443 -1.34 2.63 -17.53
N ILE A 444 -0.48 1.89 -16.85
CA ILE A 444 0.82 2.41 -16.39
C ILE A 444 1.79 2.45 -17.57
N GLY A 445 1.79 1.39 -18.39
CA GLY A 445 2.58 1.29 -19.61
C GLY A 445 2.74 -0.16 -20.07
N PRO A 446 3.39 -0.39 -21.22
CA PRO A 446 3.77 -1.73 -21.62
C PRO A 446 4.80 -2.30 -20.63
N PHE A 447 4.55 -3.50 -20.08
CA PHE A 447 5.57 -4.21 -19.33
C PHE A 447 6.46 -5.00 -20.30
N VAL A 448 5.83 -5.81 -21.16
CA VAL A 448 6.43 -6.56 -22.26
C VAL A 448 5.55 -6.46 -23.50
N SER A 449 6.02 -6.93 -24.65
CA SER A 449 5.19 -7.08 -25.85
C SER A 449 4.10 -8.16 -25.70
N ALA A 450 3.08 -8.10 -26.54
CA ALA A 450 2.02 -9.13 -26.61
C ALA A 450 2.58 -10.53 -26.88
N HIS A 451 3.62 -10.64 -27.71
CA HIS A 451 4.31 -11.89 -28.01
C HIS A 451 5.00 -12.45 -26.76
N SER A 452 5.78 -11.62 -26.08
CA SER A 452 6.46 -12.00 -24.84
C SER A 452 5.48 -12.40 -23.73
N ALA A 453 4.35 -11.70 -23.61
CA ALA A 453 3.30 -12.07 -22.68
C ALA A 453 2.72 -13.47 -23.00
N ALA A 454 2.47 -13.78 -24.27
CA ALA A 454 1.98 -15.10 -24.69
C ALA A 454 2.99 -16.23 -24.37
N GLU A 455 4.28 -15.99 -24.56
CA GLU A 455 5.32 -16.95 -24.20
C GLU A 455 5.41 -17.14 -22.68
N LEU A 456 5.35 -16.05 -21.90
CA LEU A 456 5.27 -16.11 -20.43
C LEU A 456 4.06 -16.93 -19.96
N ARG A 457 2.88 -16.73 -20.56
CA ARG A 457 1.69 -17.52 -20.20
C ARG A 457 1.94 -19.01 -20.43
N SER A 458 2.57 -19.36 -21.56
CA SER A 458 2.89 -20.74 -21.91
C SER A 458 3.89 -21.36 -20.93
N LEU A 459 4.92 -20.62 -20.51
CA LEU A 459 5.89 -21.07 -19.50
C LEU A 459 5.25 -21.26 -18.12
N MET A 460 4.42 -20.31 -17.69
CA MET A 460 3.72 -20.39 -16.40
C MET A 460 2.68 -21.52 -16.38
N LYS A 461 2.01 -21.80 -17.50
CA LYS A 461 1.13 -22.97 -17.66
C LYS A 461 1.91 -24.28 -17.51
N LEU A 462 3.09 -24.36 -18.14
CA LEU A 462 3.95 -25.54 -18.09
C LEU A 462 4.38 -25.92 -16.65
N VAL A 463 4.63 -24.92 -15.79
CA VAL A 463 4.97 -25.15 -14.37
C VAL A 463 3.85 -25.85 -13.61
N VAL A 464 2.60 -25.53 -13.93
CA VAL A 464 1.40 -26.11 -13.31
C VAL A 464 1.01 -27.45 -13.94
N GLU A 465 1.27 -27.63 -15.23
CA GLU A 465 0.94 -28.90 -15.90
C GLU A 465 1.95 -30.00 -15.60
N SER A 466 3.25 -29.69 -15.62
CA SER A 466 4.33 -30.70 -15.56
C SER A 466 5.60 -30.23 -14.85
N GLY A 467 5.54 -29.10 -14.14
CA GLY A 467 6.66 -28.57 -13.37
C GLY A 467 6.44 -28.62 -11.87
N THR A 468 7.09 -27.69 -11.15
CA THR A 468 7.13 -27.66 -9.69
C THR A 468 5.76 -27.52 -9.01
N ALA A 469 4.73 -27.02 -9.70
CA ALA A 469 3.39 -26.85 -9.16
C ALA A 469 2.43 -28.01 -9.48
N ALA A 470 2.84 -28.98 -10.30
CA ALA A 470 1.96 -30.00 -10.88
C ALA A 470 1.15 -30.79 -9.84
N GLY A 471 1.76 -31.15 -8.71
CA GLY A 471 1.08 -31.88 -7.64
C GLY A 471 -0.06 -31.07 -7.00
N ALA A 472 0.18 -29.78 -6.74
CA ALA A 472 -0.76 -28.91 -6.02
C ALA A 472 -2.08 -28.66 -6.79
N PHE A 473 -2.03 -28.69 -8.13
CA PHE A 473 -3.18 -28.41 -8.99
C PHE A 473 -3.74 -29.66 -9.69
N SER A 474 -3.22 -30.84 -9.38
CA SER A 474 -3.59 -32.11 -10.04
C SER A 474 -5.11 -32.38 -10.04
N HIS A 475 -5.80 -32.06 -8.94
CA HIS A 475 -7.25 -32.21 -8.77
C HIS A 475 -8.11 -31.22 -9.59
N LEU A 476 -7.50 -30.18 -10.16
CA LEU A 476 -8.16 -29.17 -11.01
C LEU A 476 -7.91 -29.37 -12.50
N ARG A 477 -7.06 -30.34 -12.88
CA ARG A 477 -6.75 -30.65 -14.28
C ARG A 477 -8.03 -30.98 -15.05
N GLY A 478 -8.17 -30.39 -16.23
CA GLY A 478 -9.36 -30.53 -17.08
C GLY A 478 -10.59 -29.74 -16.62
N ARG A 479 -10.55 -29.09 -15.43
CA ARG A 479 -11.65 -28.27 -14.90
C ARG A 479 -11.33 -26.79 -14.90
N ILE A 480 -10.13 -26.43 -14.45
CA ILE A 480 -9.64 -25.04 -14.42
C ILE A 480 -8.22 -25.07 -14.97
N SER A 481 -8.01 -24.41 -16.11
CA SER A 481 -6.66 -24.22 -16.69
C SER A 481 -5.94 -23.17 -15.87
N ILE A 482 -4.76 -23.45 -15.31
CA ILE A 482 -4.07 -22.52 -14.39
C ILE A 482 -2.62 -22.35 -14.85
N ALA A 483 -2.11 -21.13 -14.76
CA ALA A 483 -0.73 -20.81 -15.03
C ALA A 483 -0.12 -20.08 -13.82
N GLY A 484 1.09 -20.44 -13.44
CA GLY A 484 1.73 -19.84 -12.29
C GLY A 484 3.19 -20.20 -12.11
N LYS A 485 3.77 -19.71 -11.02
CA LYS A 485 5.15 -20.01 -10.62
C LYS A 485 5.22 -20.17 -9.11
N THR A 486 5.83 -21.26 -8.65
CA THR A 486 6.20 -21.46 -7.24
C THR A 486 7.47 -20.69 -6.89
N GLY A 487 7.57 -20.26 -5.64
CA GLY A 487 8.80 -19.72 -5.06
C GLY A 487 9.02 -20.19 -3.64
N SER A 488 10.30 -20.20 -3.28
CA SER A 488 10.78 -20.38 -1.91
C SER A 488 11.86 -19.32 -1.71
N ALA A 489 11.80 -18.59 -0.60
CA ALA A 489 12.74 -17.52 -0.29
C ALA A 489 13.29 -17.69 1.12
N ASP A 490 14.58 -18.00 1.21
CA ASP A 490 15.27 -18.14 2.49
C ASP A 490 15.69 -16.79 3.05
N ARG A 491 15.45 -16.59 4.34
CA ARG A 491 15.89 -15.41 5.09
C ARG A 491 16.15 -15.76 6.55
N ASP A 492 17.11 -15.09 7.15
CA ASP A 492 17.36 -15.17 8.58
C ASP A 492 16.45 -14.16 9.30
N VAL A 493 15.67 -14.65 10.25
CA VAL A 493 14.73 -13.87 11.06
C VAL A 493 15.19 -13.90 12.50
N MET A 494 15.33 -12.73 13.12
CA MET A 494 15.75 -12.61 14.52
C MET A 494 14.69 -13.23 15.44
N ILE A 495 15.12 -14.06 16.38
CA ILE A 495 14.22 -14.66 17.37
C ILE A 495 13.98 -13.64 18.49
N THR A 496 12.71 -13.33 18.72
CA THR A 496 12.27 -12.48 19.84
C THR A 496 11.52 -13.28 20.90
N ASN A 497 11.63 -12.86 22.16
CA ASN A 497 10.87 -13.42 23.28
C ASN A 497 9.37 -13.03 23.18
N ALA A 498 8.58 -13.28 24.23
CA ALA A 498 7.15 -12.93 24.24
C ALA A 498 6.93 -11.41 24.24
N ASP A 499 7.87 -10.65 24.81
CA ASP A 499 7.83 -9.19 24.97
C ASP A 499 8.35 -8.45 23.73
N GLY A 500 8.87 -9.18 22.74
CA GLY A 500 9.40 -8.61 21.50
C GLY A 500 10.90 -8.31 21.53
N ASP A 501 11.58 -8.57 22.65
CA ASP A 501 13.02 -8.35 22.76
C ASP A 501 13.83 -9.41 22.02
N PRO A 502 14.92 -9.04 21.33
CA PRO A 502 15.84 -9.97 20.71
C PRO A 502 16.43 -10.97 21.72
N VAL A 503 16.37 -12.25 21.39
CA VAL A 503 16.98 -13.30 22.21
C VAL A 503 18.49 -13.32 21.96
N VAL A 504 19.28 -13.06 23.01
CA VAL A 504 20.75 -13.17 22.96
C VAL A 504 21.14 -14.65 22.89
N ASP A 505 21.95 -15.01 21.90
CA ASP A 505 22.54 -16.34 21.73
C ASP A 505 23.80 -16.48 22.58
N PHE A 506 24.73 -15.53 22.46
CA PHE A 506 25.93 -15.44 23.31
C PHE A 506 26.48 -14.01 23.37
N MET A 507 27.37 -13.76 24.33
CA MET A 507 28.13 -12.52 24.43
C MET A 507 29.53 -12.77 23.86
N ASP A 508 30.02 -11.87 23.01
CA ASP A 508 31.41 -11.97 22.56
C ASP A 508 32.42 -11.57 23.65
N ALA A 509 33.71 -11.75 23.36
CA ALA A 509 34.79 -11.43 24.29
C ALA A 509 34.87 -9.94 24.65
N GLN A 510 34.17 -9.06 23.94
CA GLN A 510 34.05 -7.63 24.23
C GLN A 510 32.75 -7.28 24.97
N GLY A 511 31.96 -8.28 25.36
CA GLY A 511 30.69 -8.10 26.05
C GLY A 511 29.58 -7.57 25.14
N ARG A 512 29.67 -7.78 23.81
CA ARG A 512 28.60 -7.41 22.88
C ARG A 512 27.65 -8.60 22.65
N PRO A 513 26.32 -8.39 22.67
CA PRO A 513 25.36 -9.44 22.43
C PRO A 513 25.32 -9.84 20.95
N HIS A 514 25.34 -11.14 20.69
CA HIS A 514 25.01 -11.75 19.40
C HIS A 514 23.63 -12.40 19.52
N TYR A 515 22.70 -12.01 18.67
CA TYR A 515 21.30 -12.45 18.75
C TYR A 515 21.07 -13.75 18.00
N LYS A 516 20.06 -14.50 18.45
CA LYS A 516 19.66 -15.76 17.85
C LYS A 516 18.79 -15.51 16.62
N TYR A 517 19.05 -16.24 15.54
CA TYR A 517 18.27 -16.18 14.31
C TYR A 517 17.66 -17.55 13.98
N ALA A 518 16.46 -17.53 13.40
CA ALA A 518 15.82 -18.67 12.78
C ALA A 518 15.89 -18.52 11.26
N ASN A 519 16.21 -19.61 10.55
CA ASN A 519 16.11 -19.63 9.10
C ASN A 519 14.65 -19.87 8.71
N TRP A 520 14.04 -18.89 8.07
CA TRP A 520 12.70 -18.97 7.51
C TRP A 520 12.78 -19.17 6.00
N THR A 521 11.98 -20.11 5.50
CA THR A 521 11.71 -20.22 4.06
C THR A 521 10.29 -19.74 3.80
N ASP A 522 10.16 -18.59 3.17
CA ASP A 522 8.86 -18.04 2.76
C ASP A 522 8.33 -18.79 1.53
N SER A 523 7.06 -19.19 1.59
CA SER A 523 6.38 -19.96 0.56
C SER A 523 5.60 -19.03 -0.35
N TRP A 524 5.89 -19.10 -1.66
CA TRP A 524 5.27 -18.25 -2.66
C TRP A 524 4.58 -19.01 -3.78
N PHE A 525 3.48 -18.44 -4.25
CA PHE A 525 2.90 -18.78 -5.54
C PHE A 525 2.25 -17.55 -6.16
N ILE A 526 2.55 -17.30 -7.44
CA ILE A 526 1.89 -16.26 -8.24
C ILE A 526 1.32 -16.90 -9.50
N GLY A 527 0.21 -16.39 -9.99
CA GLY A 527 -0.41 -16.98 -11.17
C GLY A 527 -1.69 -16.27 -11.60
N PHE A 528 -2.33 -16.87 -12.59
CA PHE A 528 -3.60 -16.41 -13.14
C PHE A 528 -4.42 -17.60 -13.64
N ALA A 529 -5.73 -17.38 -13.73
CA ALA A 529 -6.68 -18.38 -14.16
C ALA A 529 -7.92 -17.75 -14.83
N PRO A 530 -8.55 -18.43 -15.81
CA PRO A 530 -8.01 -19.57 -16.55
C PRO A 530 -6.75 -19.21 -17.35
N ALA A 531 -5.84 -20.15 -17.62
CA ALA A 531 -4.58 -19.83 -18.30
C ALA A 531 -4.76 -19.35 -19.75
N ASP A 532 -5.80 -19.87 -20.42
CA ASP A 532 -6.06 -19.63 -21.85
C ASP A 532 -6.90 -18.35 -22.09
N ASP A 533 -7.73 -17.96 -21.12
CA ASP A 533 -8.50 -16.71 -21.12
C ASP A 533 -8.53 -16.12 -19.70
N PRO A 534 -7.45 -15.45 -19.25
CA PRO A 534 -7.28 -15.04 -17.86
C PRO A 534 -8.37 -14.09 -17.36
N LYS A 535 -9.03 -14.48 -16.25
CA LYS A 535 -10.06 -13.69 -15.57
C LYS A 535 -9.62 -13.17 -14.22
N ILE A 536 -8.71 -13.87 -13.54
CA ILE A 536 -8.08 -13.40 -12.31
C ILE A 536 -6.57 -13.57 -12.39
N ALA A 537 -5.83 -12.66 -11.73
CA ALA A 537 -4.44 -12.83 -11.36
C ALA A 537 -4.30 -12.79 -9.85
N PHE A 538 -3.33 -13.50 -9.28
CA PHE A 538 -3.18 -13.59 -7.83
C PHE A 538 -1.74 -13.84 -7.41
N ALA A 539 -1.45 -13.48 -6.15
CA ALA A 539 -0.21 -13.80 -5.47
C ALA A 539 -0.51 -14.21 -4.03
N VAL A 540 0.21 -15.23 -3.55
CA VAL A 540 0.14 -15.75 -2.18
C VAL A 540 1.55 -15.85 -1.63
N CYS A 541 1.76 -15.27 -0.45
CA CYS A 541 2.98 -15.40 0.36
C CYS A 541 2.59 -15.94 1.73
N VAL A 542 3.27 -16.99 2.18
CA VAL A 542 3.18 -17.50 3.55
C VAL A 542 4.58 -17.48 4.13
N GLU A 543 4.81 -16.58 5.08
CA GLU A 543 6.10 -16.44 5.75
C GLU A 543 6.41 -17.69 6.55
N ASN A 544 7.66 -18.15 6.47
CA ASN A 544 8.06 -19.45 7.01
C ASN A 544 7.19 -20.62 6.51
N GLY A 545 6.48 -20.47 5.39
CA GLY A 545 5.57 -21.49 4.84
C GLY A 545 6.29 -22.71 4.25
N GLY A 546 7.62 -22.67 4.13
CA GLY A 546 8.41 -23.70 3.48
C GLY A 546 8.30 -23.62 1.96
N GLN A 547 8.31 -24.78 1.30
CA GLN A 547 8.31 -24.84 -0.17
C GLN A 547 7.02 -24.25 -0.78
N GLY A 548 7.14 -23.40 -1.80
CA GLY A 548 6.00 -22.84 -2.54
C GLY A 548 4.94 -23.86 -2.99
N ALA A 549 5.41 -25.01 -3.47
CA ALA A 549 4.56 -26.10 -3.96
C ALA A 549 3.73 -26.79 -2.86
N LYS A 550 4.12 -26.67 -1.58
CA LYS A 550 3.49 -27.37 -0.45
C LYS A 550 2.49 -26.51 0.31
N THR A 551 2.62 -25.19 0.26
CA THR A 551 1.81 -24.27 1.09
C THR A 551 1.10 -23.23 0.23
N ALA A 552 1.83 -22.34 -0.43
CA ALA A 552 1.22 -21.25 -1.22
C ALA A 552 0.46 -21.76 -2.46
N ALA A 553 0.97 -22.76 -3.18
CA ALA A 553 0.31 -23.31 -4.37
C ALA A 553 -1.04 -24.00 -4.05
N PRO A 554 -1.17 -24.84 -3.00
CA PRO A 554 -2.48 -25.34 -2.57
C PRO A 554 -3.48 -24.26 -2.16
N ILE A 555 -3.03 -23.17 -1.53
CA ILE A 555 -3.89 -22.01 -1.22
C ILE A 555 -4.39 -21.39 -2.52
N ALA A 556 -3.50 -21.15 -3.49
CA ALA A 556 -3.88 -20.63 -4.80
C ALA A 556 -4.86 -21.53 -5.56
N ALA A 557 -4.73 -22.87 -5.45
CA ALA A 557 -5.70 -23.81 -6.01
C ALA A 557 -7.10 -23.59 -5.45
N LYS A 558 -7.22 -23.47 -4.11
CA LYS A 558 -8.50 -23.19 -3.44
C LYS A 558 -9.07 -21.81 -3.78
N ILE A 559 -8.22 -20.80 -3.97
CA ILE A 559 -8.64 -19.48 -4.49
C ILE A 559 -9.27 -19.65 -5.88
N CYS A 560 -8.65 -20.43 -6.77
CA CYS A 560 -9.19 -20.69 -8.11
C CYS A 560 -10.54 -21.44 -8.05
N GLU A 561 -10.66 -22.46 -7.19
CA GLU A 561 -11.93 -23.16 -6.97
C GLU A 561 -13.03 -22.22 -6.49
N LYS A 562 -12.71 -21.36 -5.51
CA LYS A 562 -13.68 -20.38 -5.00
C LYS A 562 -14.08 -19.39 -6.06
N ALA A 563 -13.12 -18.86 -6.84
CA ALA A 563 -13.41 -17.94 -7.92
C ALA A 563 -14.29 -18.59 -9.00
N ALA A 564 -14.04 -19.86 -9.35
CA ALA A 564 -14.89 -20.62 -10.26
C ALA A 564 -16.32 -20.76 -9.71
N ALA A 565 -16.47 -21.11 -8.43
CA ALA A 565 -17.77 -21.24 -7.76
C ALA A 565 -18.55 -19.92 -7.70
N LEU A 566 -17.86 -18.79 -7.61
CA LEU A 566 -18.45 -17.43 -7.66
C LEU A 566 -18.78 -16.96 -9.09
N GLY A 567 -18.44 -17.76 -10.10
CA GLY A 567 -18.77 -17.51 -11.50
C GLY A 567 -17.74 -16.69 -12.28
N TYR A 568 -16.53 -16.45 -11.74
CA TYR A 568 -15.53 -15.62 -12.42
C TYR A 568 -14.98 -16.22 -13.72
N PHE A 569 -15.13 -17.54 -13.92
CA PHE A 569 -14.59 -18.25 -15.09
C PHE A 569 -15.63 -18.63 -16.13
N ASN A 570 -16.91 -18.41 -15.84
CA ASN A 570 -18.00 -18.69 -16.76
C ASN A 570 -18.23 -17.45 -17.63
N GLY A 571 -17.71 -17.47 -18.86
CA GLY A 571 -17.98 -16.43 -19.84
C GLY A 571 -19.49 -16.30 -20.08
N ALA A 572 -20.06 -15.16 -19.70
CA ALA A 572 -21.49 -14.80 -19.77
C ALA A 572 -22.39 -15.44 -18.71
N GLN A 573 -22.63 -14.71 -17.60
CA GLN A 573 -23.95 -14.41 -17.01
C GLN A 573 -23.79 -13.66 -15.67
N ARG A 574 -23.42 -12.38 -15.76
CA ARG A 574 -23.94 -11.36 -14.83
C ARG A 574 -24.39 -10.18 -15.69
N SER A 575 -25.50 -10.36 -16.41
CA SER A 575 -26.37 -9.22 -16.67
C SER A 575 -26.83 -8.74 -15.29
N ASN A 576 -26.53 -7.48 -14.97
CA ASN A 576 -27.08 -6.78 -13.80
C ASN A 576 -28.58 -7.12 -13.64
N PRO A 577 -29.05 -7.57 -12.47
CA PRO A 577 -30.35 -7.15 -12.00
C PRO A 577 -30.33 -5.64 -11.68
#